data_AF-D3V7G0-F1
#
_entry.id   AF-D3V7G0-F1
#
_cell.length_a   1.000
_cell.length_b   1.000
_cell.length_c   1.000
_cell.angle_alpha   90.00
_cell.angle_beta   90.00
_cell.angle_gamma   90.00
#
_symmetry.space_group_name_H-M   'P 1'
#
loop_
_entity.id
_entity.type
_entity.pdbx_description
1 polymer ?
#
loop_
_entity_poly.entity_id
_entity_poly.type
_entity_poly.pdbx_seq_one_letter_code
_entity_poly.pdbx_strand_id
1 'polypeptide(L)'
;MIEILKKHKYDDLALHQSTQPVAACDCHFEEKDGKQIKVIDVPILTCECVWRRYQKEAEDIVAPGGKLIADPKERNKRINAAYAKLWLNDNRFQWAGLAAFASKQVGCGLLHASEMAKKNQAHQDANRRVRQSAKELEHTMDNPLYFLHPKLKAQGEIAIEDFPRAIEEAREASRNNKLSIFSNVPGLQPISGLAQYSFNYVYDMMALGNTTLFLDVYPLHAFYKQRGLEELKTCIKKRENIYGNSQFPILWPIGQEKFTFGRFYPDILFAFEAIEAGDIAQGVVHLANHEQINILQPTMYSDTRLVTFLFGNQISFVTGLPSGVAESVELTLASQCRRVDDGRTIEFSDEALADLSDIKQRMPFVYKAAERFDEMLHDSNRSLLEESLQNIAAGRGVE
;
A
#
# COMPACT_ATOMS: atom_id res chain seq x y z
N MET A 1 0.95 10.71 -27.53
CA MET A 1 0.44 9.67 -26.60
C MET A 1 1.64 9.12 -25.86
N ILE A 2 1.69 9.26 -24.53
CA ILE A 2 2.67 8.55 -23.71
C ILE A 2 2.21 7.09 -23.66
N GLU A 3 3.06 6.17 -24.09
CA GLU A 3 2.77 4.73 -24.04
C GLU A 3 2.87 4.27 -22.58
N ILE A 4 1.73 4.01 -21.93
CA ILE A 4 1.66 3.72 -20.49
C ILE A 4 1.83 2.22 -20.21
N LEU A 5 1.20 1.38 -21.03
CA LEU A 5 1.40 -0.07 -21.02
C LEU A 5 2.43 -0.41 -22.08
N LYS A 6 3.48 -1.16 -21.72
CA LYS A 6 4.55 -1.50 -22.66
C LYS A 6 4.00 -2.44 -23.75
N LYS A 7 3.93 -1.99 -25.01
CA LYS A 7 3.56 -2.87 -26.11
C LYS A 7 4.61 -3.98 -26.27
N HIS A 8 4.17 -5.20 -26.50
CA HIS A 8 5.01 -6.37 -26.72
C HIS A 8 4.59 -7.07 -27.99
N LYS A 9 5.53 -7.79 -28.61
CA LYS A 9 5.30 -8.62 -29.80
C LYS A 9 4.21 -9.70 -29.65
N TYR A 10 3.74 -9.96 -28.43
CA TYR A 10 2.71 -10.98 -28.16
C TYR A 10 1.31 -10.37 -27.98
N ASP A 11 1.16 -9.04 -27.87
CA ASP A 11 -0.16 -8.38 -27.77
C ASP A 11 -1.02 -8.57 -29.01
N ASP A 12 -0.39 -8.71 -30.18
CA ASP A 12 -1.08 -8.82 -31.46
C ASP A 12 -1.19 -10.28 -31.93
N LEU A 13 -0.62 -11.24 -31.18
CA LEU A 13 -0.70 -12.67 -31.53
C LEU A 13 -1.95 -13.32 -30.93
N ALA A 14 -2.61 -14.16 -31.70
CA ALA A 14 -3.75 -14.92 -31.21
C ALA A 14 -3.33 -15.96 -30.15
N LEU A 15 -4.20 -16.15 -29.15
CA LEU A 15 -4.03 -17.22 -28.17
C LEU A 15 -4.00 -18.59 -28.86
N HIS A 16 -3.26 -19.52 -28.25
CA HIS A 16 -3.11 -20.90 -28.70
C HIS A 16 -2.48 -21.07 -30.08
N GLN A 17 -1.82 -20.03 -30.59
CA GLN A 17 -1.03 -20.09 -31.82
C GLN A 17 0.47 -20.06 -31.53
N SER A 18 1.24 -20.51 -32.52
CA SER A 18 2.70 -20.51 -32.45
C SER A 18 3.25 -19.09 -32.33
N THR A 19 4.20 -18.88 -31.41
CA THR A 19 4.88 -17.59 -31.25
C THR A 19 6.00 -17.37 -32.27
N GLN A 20 6.33 -18.39 -33.06
CA GLN A 20 7.36 -18.31 -34.10
C GLN A 20 7.06 -19.25 -35.28
N PRO A 21 7.67 -19.04 -36.46
CA PRO A 21 7.54 -19.96 -37.57
C PRO A 21 8.06 -21.37 -37.22
N VAL A 22 7.43 -22.42 -37.75
CA VAL A 22 7.85 -23.82 -37.54
C VAL A 22 9.31 -24.06 -37.95
N ALA A 23 9.78 -23.35 -38.99
CA ALA A 23 11.17 -23.42 -39.44
C ALA A 23 12.20 -22.91 -38.41
N ALA A 24 11.77 -22.13 -37.42
CA ALA A 24 12.60 -21.61 -36.33
C ALA A 24 12.44 -22.40 -35.03
N CYS A 25 11.64 -23.48 -35.03
CA CYS A 25 11.40 -24.32 -33.86
C CYS A 25 12.49 -25.36 -33.66
N ASP A 26 12.76 -25.68 -32.40
CA ASP A 26 13.75 -26.69 -32.03
C ASP A 26 13.30 -28.06 -32.54
N CYS A 27 14.23 -28.79 -33.13
CA CYS A 27 13.98 -30.10 -33.71
C CYS A 27 14.91 -31.12 -33.06
N HIS A 28 14.35 -32.20 -32.52
CA HIS A 28 15.11 -33.31 -31.96
C HIS A 28 14.53 -34.65 -32.41
N PHE A 29 15.25 -35.73 -32.10
CA PHE A 29 14.76 -37.08 -32.32
C PHE A 29 14.38 -37.69 -30.98
N GLU A 30 13.21 -38.33 -30.93
CA GLU A 30 12.75 -39.12 -29.79
C GLU A 30 12.53 -40.56 -30.23
N GLU A 31 12.74 -41.50 -29.30
CA GLU A 31 12.39 -42.90 -29.53
C GLU A 31 10.97 -43.17 -29.03
N LYS A 32 10.10 -43.63 -29.94
CA LYS A 32 8.74 -44.03 -29.61
C LYS A 32 8.44 -45.36 -30.29
N ASP A 33 8.04 -46.34 -29.49
CA ASP A 33 7.74 -47.71 -29.95
C ASP A 33 8.89 -48.37 -30.75
N GLY A 34 10.15 -48.13 -30.32
CA GLY A 34 11.35 -48.68 -30.96
C GLY A 34 11.72 -48.03 -32.30
N LYS A 35 11.12 -46.89 -32.65
CA LYS A 35 11.44 -46.09 -33.84
C LYS A 35 11.89 -44.69 -33.45
N GLN A 36 12.92 -44.18 -34.11
CA GLN A 36 13.26 -42.77 -34.03
C GLN A 36 12.26 -41.94 -34.82
N ILE A 37 11.63 -40.99 -34.15
CA ILE A 37 10.74 -39.99 -34.74
C ILE A 37 11.38 -38.61 -34.62
N LYS A 38 11.22 -37.79 -35.66
CA LYS A 38 11.61 -36.38 -35.59
C LYS A 38 10.49 -35.60 -34.91
N VAL A 39 10.82 -34.94 -33.82
CA VAL A 39 9.92 -34.07 -33.03
C VAL A 39 10.32 -32.62 -33.28
N ILE A 40 9.31 -31.74 -33.30
CA ILE A 40 9.49 -30.29 -33.43
C ILE A 40 8.75 -29.65 -32.27
N ASP A 41 9.46 -28.91 -31.44
CA ASP A 41 8.90 -28.20 -30.28
C ASP A 41 8.38 -26.83 -30.72
N VAL A 42 7.05 -26.71 -30.83
CA VAL A 42 6.39 -25.48 -31.27
C VAL A 42 5.95 -24.67 -30.04
N PRO A 43 6.56 -23.49 -29.77
CA PRO A 43 6.15 -22.67 -28.63
C PRO A 43 4.80 -22.01 -28.90
N ILE A 44 3.84 -22.24 -28.01
CA ILE A 44 2.47 -21.72 -28.14
C ILE A 44 2.22 -20.59 -27.13
N LEU A 45 1.54 -19.53 -27.56
CA LEU A 45 1.10 -18.46 -26.66
C LEU A 45 -0.10 -18.94 -25.84
N THR A 46 0.08 -19.16 -24.54
CA THR A 46 -0.99 -19.54 -23.62
C THR A 46 -1.49 -18.36 -22.78
N CYS A 47 -2.64 -18.54 -22.13
CA CYS A 47 -3.15 -17.59 -21.14
C CYS A 47 -2.14 -17.31 -20.03
N GLU A 48 -1.45 -18.34 -19.54
CA GLU A 48 -0.41 -18.21 -18.51
C GLU A 48 0.77 -17.36 -19.00
N CYS A 49 1.16 -17.47 -20.28
CA CYS A 49 2.19 -16.62 -20.87
C CYS A 49 1.78 -15.14 -20.86
N VAL A 50 0.53 -14.85 -21.21
CA VAL A 50 -0.02 -13.48 -21.21
C VAL A 50 -0.13 -12.93 -19.79
N TRP A 51 -0.66 -13.72 -18.85
CA TRP A 51 -0.77 -13.31 -17.45
C TRP A 51 0.59 -13.05 -16.79
N ARG A 52 1.59 -13.91 -17.02
CA ARG A 52 2.95 -13.70 -16.50
C ARG A 52 3.51 -12.35 -16.93
N ARG A 53 3.23 -11.93 -18.16
CA ARG A 53 3.71 -10.64 -18.65
C ARG A 53 3.05 -9.47 -17.93
N TYR A 54 1.72 -9.41 -17.85
CA TYR A 54 1.06 -8.28 -17.18
C TYR A 54 1.30 -8.28 -15.68
N GLN A 55 1.48 -9.47 -15.08
CA GLN A 55 1.96 -9.58 -13.70
C GLN A 55 3.38 -9.00 -13.57
N LYS A 56 4.28 -9.34 -14.49
CA LYS A 56 5.65 -8.82 -14.50
C LYS A 56 5.69 -7.30 -14.67
N GLU A 57 4.80 -6.75 -15.48
CA GLU A 57 4.68 -5.29 -15.64
C GLU A 57 4.29 -4.61 -14.32
N ALA A 58 3.31 -5.14 -13.59
CA ALA A 58 2.95 -4.64 -12.27
C ALA A 58 4.12 -4.79 -11.28
N GLU A 59 4.79 -5.94 -11.28
CA GLU A 59 5.95 -6.18 -10.41
C GLU A 59 7.09 -5.21 -10.69
N ASP A 60 7.39 -4.89 -11.94
CA ASP A 60 8.48 -3.96 -12.28
C ASP A 60 8.22 -2.53 -11.76
N ILE A 61 6.96 -2.17 -11.48
CA ILE A 61 6.58 -0.89 -10.89
C ILE A 61 6.94 -0.85 -9.39
N VAL A 62 6.63 -1.92 -8.64
CA VAL A 62 6.77 -1.97 -7.17
C VAL A 62 8.02 -2.72 -6.68
N ALA A 63 8.65 -3.49 -7.55
CA ALA A 63 9.75 -4.40 -7.29
C ALA A 63 10.71 -4.50 -8.50
N PRO A 64 11.28 -3.37 -8.98
CA PRO A 64 12.21 -3.40 -10.10
C PRO A 64 13.39 -4.33 -9.79
N GLY A 65 13.68 -5.26 -10.71
CA GLY A 65 14.70 -6.29 -10.50
C GLY A 65 14.26 -7.46 -9.59
N GLY A 66 12.95 -7.61 -9.34
CA GLY A 66 12.38 -8.74 -8.59
C GLY A 66 12.46 -8.61 -7.07
N LYS A 67 12.85 -7.45 -6.55
CA LYS A 67 12.87 -7.15 -5.11
C LYS A 67 11.98 -5.97 -4.82
N LEU A 68 11.05 -6.12 -3.87
CA LEU A 68 10.19 -5.02 -3.43
C LEU A 68 11.00 -3.80 -3.06
N ILE A 69 10.54 -2.63 -3.50
CA ILE A 69 11.06 -1.34 -3.05
C ILE A 69 10.94 -1.31 -1.53
N ALA A 70 12.08 -1.17 -0.86
CA ALA A 70 12.18 -1.28 0.59
C ALA A 70 11.38 -0.18 1.31
N ASP A 71 11.38 1.05 0.80
CA ASP A 71 10.58 2.15 1.34
C ASP A 71 9.12 2.04 0.89
N PRO A 72 8.16 1.76 1.80
CA PRO A 72 6.74 1.72 1.47
C PRO A 72 6.20 3.02 0.88
N LYS A 73 6.75 4.18 1.25
CA LYS A 73 6.27 5.47 0.74
C LYS A 73 6.62 5.64 -0.73
N GLU A 74 7.86 5.35 -1.11
CA GLU A 74 8.29 5.34 -2.52
C GLU A 74 7.48 4.32 -3.34
N ARG A 75 7.28 3.12 -2.79
CA ARG A 75 6.45 2.09 -3.44
C ARG A 75 5.01 2.59 -3.65
N ASN A 76 4.41 3.21 -2.63
CA ASN A 76 3.08 3.79 -2.71
C ASN A 76 3.00 4.89 -3.76
N LYS A 77 3.98 5.80 -3.84
CA LYS A 77 4.03 6.85 -4.87
C LYS A 77 3.98 6.26 -6.28
N ARG A 78 4.68 5.16 -6.53
CA ARG A 78 4.65 4.47 -7.83
C ARG A 78 3.31 3.81 -8.15
N ILE A 79 2.68 3.20 -7.14
CA ILE A 79 1.33 2.62 -7.27
C ILE A 79 0.32 3.71 -7.65
N ASN A 80 0.29 4.81 -6.90
CA ASN A 80 -0.60 5.94 -7.17
C ASN A 80 -0.42 6.46 -8.61
N ALA A 81 0.84 6.66 -9.00
CA ALA A 81 1.17 7.16 -10.33
C ALA A 81 0.76 6.18 -11.43
N ALA A 82 0.91 4.87 -11.22
CA ALA A 82 0.53 3.85 -12.19
C ALA A 82 -0.99 3.83 -12.44
N TYR A 83 -1.78 3.90 -11.36
CA TYR A 83 -3.24 3.99 -11.45
C TYR A 83 -3.70 5.29 -12.13
N ALA A 84 -3.13 6.44 -11.74
CA ALA A 84 -3.47 7.72 -12.35
C ALA A 84 -3.15 7.74 -13.85
N LYS A 85 -1.97 7.21 -14.23
CA LYS A 85 -1.58 7.05 -15.63
C LYS A 85 -2.58 6.18 -16.39
N LEU A 86 -2.93 5.02 -15.84
CA LEU A 86 -3.88 4.10 -16.47
C LEU A 86 -5.22 4.79 -16.80
N TRP A 87 -5.77 5.58 -15.87
CA TRP A 87 -7.00 6.35 -16.12
C TRP A 87 -6.81 7.49 -17.12
N LEU A 88 -5.70 8.24 -17.05
CA LEU A 88 -5.38 9.31 -18.00
C LEU A 88 -5.21 8.80 -19.45
N ASN A 89 -4.91 7.51 -19.63
CA ASN A 89 -4.85 6.88 -20.94
C ASN A 89 -6.22 6.39 -21.44
N ASP A 90 -7.09 5.96 -20.54
CA ASP A 90 -8.43 5.46 -20.85
C ASP A 90 -9.38 5.78 -19.69
N ASN A 91 -10.15 6.86 -19.83
CA ASN A 91 -11.05 7.35 -18.78
C ASN A 91 -12.17 6.36 -18.42
N ARG A 92 -12.38 5.30 -19.22
CA ARG A 92 -13.29 4.19 -18.87
C ARG A 92 -12.81 3.41 -17.64
N PHE A 93 -11.51 3.47 -17.31
CA PHE A 93 -10.95 2.87 -16.11
C PHE A 93 -11.17 3.75 -14.87
N GLN A 94 -12.41 4.21 -14.65
CA GLN A 94 -12.72 5.09 -13.51
C GLN A 94 -12.29 4.49 -12.17
N TRP A 95 -12.35 3.16 -11.99
CA TRP A 95 -11.81 2.51 -10.79
C TRP A 95 -10.32 2.76 -10.61
N ALA A 96 -9.53 2.75 -11.68
CA ALA A 96 -8.11 3.11 -11.60
C ALA A 96 -7.92 4.58 -11.19
N GLY A 97 -8.75 5.49 -11.69
CA GLY A 97 -8.72 6.90 -11.29
C GLY A 97 -9.04 7.07 -9.80
N LEU A 98 -10.09 6.42 -9.32
CA LEU A 98 -10.47 6.42 -7.90
C LEU A 98 -9.41 5.74 -7.02
N ALA A 99 -8.87 4.60 -7.46
CA ALA A 99 -7.80 3.88 -6.79
C ALA A 99 -6.53 4.72 -6.67
N ALA A 100 -6.22 5.61 -7.63
CA ALA A 100 -5.11 6.54 -7.50
C ALA A 100 -5.28 7.49 -6.31
N PHE A 101 -6.50 8.00 -6.08
CA PHE A 101 -6.82 8.84 -4.92
C PHE A 101 -6.83 8.04 -3.61
N ALA A 102 -7.42 6.85 -3.61
CA ALA A 102 -7.46 5.98 -2.42
C ALA A 102 -6.05 5.55 -2.00
N SER A 103 -5.23 5.14 -2.97
CA SER A 103 -3.83 4.77 -2.74
C SER A 103 -2.97 5.98 -2.33
N LYS A 104 -3.26 7.19 -2.85
CA LYS A 104 -2.68 8.44 -2.33
C LYS A 104 -3.03 8.66 -0.87
N GLN A 105 -4.28 8.47 -0.49
CA GLN A 105 -4.72 8.61 0.90
C GLN A 105 -4.02 7.60 1.83
N VAL A 106 -3.84 6.36 1.38
CA VAL A 106 -3.00 5.37 2.08
C VAL A 106 -1.58 5.91 2.28
N GLY A 107 -0.99 6.50 1.25
CA GLY A 107 0.33 7.15 1.34
C GLY A 107 0.41 8.26 2.39
N CYS A 108 -0.63 9.08 2.50
CA CYS A 108 -0.73 10.11 3.54
C CYS A 108 -0.81 9.49 4.95
N GLY A 109 -1.58 8.41 5.11
CA GLY A 109 -1.62 7.64 6.36
C GLY A 109 -0.25 7.01 6.72
N LEU A 110 0.50 6.52 5.72
CA LEU A 110 1.87 6.01 5.91
C LEU A 110 2.82 7.12 6.39
N LEU A 111 2.72 8.33 5.82
CA LEU A 111 3.51 9.48 6.26
C LEU A 111 3.21 9.80 7.73
N HIS A 112 1.93 9.90 8.08
CA HIS A 112 1.52 10.17 9.46
C HIS A 112 2.02 9.10 10.45
N ALA A 113 1.77 7.83 10.15
CA ALA A 113 2.21 6.72 11.01
C ALA A 113 3.74 6.68 11.17
N SER A 114 4.49 6.94 10.09
CA SER A 114 5.95 7.03 10.12
C SER A 114 6.44 8.19 10.99
N GLU A 115 5.82 9.37 10.87
CA GLU A 115 6.19 10.54 11.68
C GLU A 115 5.84 10.34 13.16
N MET A 116 4.70 9.72 13.48
CA MET A 116 4.34 9.36 14.85
C MET A 116 5.31 8.32 15.43
N ALA A 117 5.67 7.29 14.65
CA ALA A 117 6.64 6.28 15.04
C ALA A 117 8.03 6.89 15.34
N LYS A 118 8.52 7.82 14.50
CA LYS A 118 9.80 8.52 14.73
C LYS A 118 9.77 9.36 16.00
N LYS A 119 8.70 10.14 16.21
CA LYS A 119 8.52 10.97 17.42
C LYS A 119 8.47 10.12 18.68
N ASN A 120 7.81 8.96 18.62
CA ASN A 120 7.76 8.00 19.72
C ASN A 120 9.14 7.39 20.01
N GLN A 121 9.87 6.99 18.98
CA GLN A 121 11.22 6.46 19.13
C GLN A 121 12.17 7.50 19.72
N ALA A 122 12.19 8.73 19.20
CA ALA A 122 13.01 9.82 19.72
C ALA A 122 12.72 10.10 21.21
N HIS A 123 11.45 10.09 21.60
CA HIS A 123 11.05 10.22 23.00
C HIS A 123 11.53 9.05 23.88
N GLN A 124 11.48 7.81 23.37
CA GLN A 124 12.01 6.65 24.10
C GLN A 124 13.53 6.70 24.22
N ASP A 125 14.25 7.10 23.17
CA ASP A 125 15.70 7.24 23.18
C ASP A 125 16.16 8.32 24.16
N ALA A 126 15.50 9.48 24.16
CA ALA A 126 15.82 10.55 25.10
C ALA A 126 15.56 10.13 26.56
N ASN A 127 14.45 9.43 26.85
CA ASN A 127 14.20 8.88 28.18
C ASN A 127 15.19 7.77 28.57
N ARG A 128 15.65 6.94 27.62
CA ARG A 128 16.73 5.97 27.86
C ARG A 128 18.02 6.68 28.23
N ARG A 129 18.36 7.77 27.54
CA ARG A 129 19.54 8.58 27.84
C ARG A 129 19.47 9.16 29.24
N VAL A 130 18.35 9.76 29.65
CA VAL A 130 18.18 10.26 31.03
C VAL A 130 18.45 9.17 32.07
N ARG A 131 17.95 7.94 31.85
CA ARG A 131 18.20 6.81 32.76
C ARG A 131 19.67 6.37 32.77
N GLN A 132 20.35 6.43 31.63
CA GLN A 132 21.77 6.11 31.53
C GLN A 132 22.62 7.18 32.24
N SER A 133 22.40 8.46 31.93
CA SER A 133 23.09 9.58 32.58
C SER A 133 22.84 9.61 34.09
N ALA A 134 21.64 9.28 34.56
CA ALA A 134 21.34 9.14 35.99
C ALA A 134 22.17 8.04 36.66
N LYS A 135 22.25 6.85 36.04
CA LYS A 135 23.04 5.72 36.54
C LYS A 135 24.54 6.03 36.55
N GLU A 136 25.04 6.71 35.52
CA GLU A 136 26.45 7.09 35.43
C GLU A 136 26.82 8.14 36.48
N LEU A 137 25.92 9.09 36.74
CA LEU A 137 26.07 10.08 37.80
C LEU A 137 26.08 9.40 39.18
N GLU A 138 25.11 8.55 39.47
CA GLU A 138 25.02 7.76 40.71
C GLU A 138 26.29 6.91 40.91
N HIS A 139 26.66 6.10 39.91
CA HIS A 139 27.83 5.22 39.98
C HIS A 139 29.14 6.01 40.20
N THR A 140 29.28 7.17 39.56
CA THR A 140 30.49 7.98 39.74
C THR A 140 30.54 8.66 41.11
N MET A 141 29.40 9.15 41.61
CA MET A 141 29.31 9.83 42.91
C MET A 141 29.42 8.85 44.10
N ASP A 142 28.91 7.63 43.96
CA ASP A 142 28.99 6.59 45.00
C ASP A 142 30.37 5.91 45.08
N ASN A 143 31.28 6.23 44.15
CA ASN A 143 32.62 5.67 44.18
C ASN A 143 33.45 6.30 45.32
N PRO A 144 33.92 5.51 46.32
CA PRO A 144 34.65 6.05 47.48
C PRO A 144 35.99 6.71 47.12
N LEU A 145 36.52 6.47 45.92
CA LEU A 145 37.75 7.07 45.42
C LEU A 145 37.50 8.33 44.55
N TYR A 146 36.24 8.75 44.38
CA TYR A 146 35.86 9.90 43.55
C TYR A 146 36.66 11.16 43.89
N PHE A 147 36.78 11.50 45.18
CA PHE A 147 37.54 12.67 45.65
C PHE A 147 39.06 12.45 45.70
N LEU A 148 39.54 11.22 45.53
CA LEU A 148 40.93 10.83 45.71
C LEU A 148 41.67 10.60 44.39
N HIS A 149 40.96 10.33 43.30
CA HIS A 149 41.54 10.09 41.97
C HIS A 149 41.13 11.16 40.95
N PRO A 150 42.08 11.93 40.39
CA PRO A 150 41.80 12.99 39.42
C PRO A 150 40.99 12.54 38.20
N LYS A 151 41.18 11.29 37.74
CA LYS A 151 40.42 10.71 36.62
C LYS A 151 38.94 10.46 36.96
N LEU A 152 38.66 9.96 38.15
CA LEU A 152 37.28 9.72 38.61
C LEU A 152 36.55 11.04 38.85
N LYS A 153 37.25 12.04 39.40
CA LYS A 153 36.72 13.40 39.56
C LYS A 153 36.30 14.01 38.21
N ALA A 154 37.18 13.94 37.21
CA ALA A 154 36.87 14.42 35.85
C ALA A 154 35.70 13.68 35.21
N GLN A 155 35.58 12.35 35.41
CA GLN A 155 34.42 11.58 34.94
C GLN A 155 33.11 12.04 35.61
N GLY A 156 33.15 12.38 36.90
CA GLY A 156 31.95 12.87 37.59
C GLY A 156 31.56 14.28 37.20
N GLU A 157 32.52 15.17 36.93
CA GLU A 157 32.25 16.50 36.37
C GLU A 157 31.52 16.38 35.01
N ILE A 158 31.95 15.45 34.14
CA ILE A 158 31.26 15.14 32.88
C ILE A 158 29.84 14.62 33.15
N ALA A 159 29.65 13.68 34.08
CA ALA A 159 28.33 13.13 34.39
C ALA A 159 27.37 14.17 34.99
N ILE A 160 27.88 15.10 35.81
CA ILE A 160 27.13 16.22 36.40
C ILE A 160 26.63 17.17 35.30
N GLU A 161 27.44 17.44 34.27
CA GLU A 161 27.04 18.27 33.13
C GLU A 161 26.12 17.53 32.15
N ASP A 162 26.30 16.22 31.98
CA ASP A 162 25.55 15.40 31.02
C ASP A 162 24.09 15.19 31.43
N PHE A 163 23.84 14.94 32.72
CA PHE A 163 22.50 14.63 33.21
C PHE A 163 21.45 15.74 32.96
N PRO A 164 21.70 17.03 33.26
CA PRO A 164 20.79 18.11 32.90
C PRO A 164 20.56 18.24 31.39
N ARG A 165 21.58 17.97 30.57
CA ARG A 165 21.47 17.99 29.10
C ARG A 165 20.54 16.87 28.61
N ALA A 166 20.68 15.67 29.16
CA ALA A 166 19.79 14.55 28.88
C ALA A 166 18.34 14.85 29.25
N ILE A 167 18.10 15.54 30.37
CA ILE A 167 16.76 15.97 30.77
C ILE A 167 16.18 16.97 29.76
N GLU A 168 16.95 17.96 29.30
CA GLU A 168 16.42 18.94 28.35
C GLU A 168 16.10 18.32 26.98
N GLU A 169 16.94 17.39 26.49
CA GLU A 169 16.64 16.61 25.28
C GLU A 169 15.36 15.77 25.45
N ALA A 170 15.15 15.15 26.61
CA ALA A 170 13.91 14.41 26.90
C ALA A 170 12.69 15.33 26.95
N ARG A 171 12.82 16.54 27.49
CA ARG A 171 11.76 17.56 27.47
C ARG A 171 11.44 18.01 26.06
N GLU A 172 12.44 18.26 25.23
CA GLU A 172 12.24 18.64 23.84
C GLU A 172 11.55 17.53 23.04
N ALA A 173 12.02 16.29 23.17
CA ALA A 173 11.38 15.13 22.55
C ALA A 173 9.93 14.93 23.03
N SER A 174 9.66 15.23 24.30
CA SER A 174 8.32 15.18 24.90
C SER A 174 7.39 16.27 24.33
N ARG A 175 7.87 17.51 24.21
CA ARG A 175 7.13 18.63 23.57
C ARG A 175 6.77 18.32 22.12
N ASN A 176 7.65 17.65 21.39
CA ASN A 176 7.45 17.28 19.99
C ASN A 176 6.57 16.03 19.80
N ASN A 177 6.16 15.36 20.88
CA ASN A 177 5.37 14.15 20.86
C ASN A 177 4.04 14.30 21.60
N LYS A 178 2.93 14.28 20.85
CA LYS A 178 1.58 14.49 21.40
C LYS A 178 1.10 13.39 22.35
N LEU A 179 1.73 12.21 22.35
CA LEU A 179 1.41 11.11 23.27
C LEU A 179 2.03 11.29 24.67
N SER A 180 2.89 12.28 24.87
CA SER A 180 3.56 12.52 26.16
C SER A 180 2.68 13.19 27.23
N ILE A 181 1.60 13.85 26.81
CA ILE A 181 0.73 14.71 27.64
C ILE A 181 -0.01 13.95 28.76
N PHE A 182 -0.17 12.62 28.63
CA PHE A 182 -0.94 11.77 29.55
C PHE A 182 -0.13 11.19 30.71
N SER A 183 1.11 11.64 30.91
CA SER A 183 1.93 11.18 32.02
C SER A 183 1.94 12.23 33.14
N ASN A 184 1.37 11.88 34.30
CA ASN A 184 1.26 12.75 35.49
C ASN A 184 2.61 13.07 36.19
N VAL A 185 3.73 13.04 35.45
CA VAL A 185 5.04 13.53 35.89
C VAL A 185 5.76 14.17 34.69
N PRO A 186 6.05 15.49 34.71
CA PRO A 186 6.74 16.15 33.61
C PRO A 186 8.12 15.53 33.30
N GLY A 187 8.26 14.96 32.09
CA GLY A 187 9.56 14.70 31.46
C GLY A 187 10.26 13.37 31.73
N LEU A 188 9.60 12.35 32.30
CA LEU A 188 10.31 11.10 32.66
C LEU A 188 9.53 9.77 32.52
N GLN A 189 8.37 9.74 31.85
CA GLN A 189 7.64 8.48 31.64
C GLN A 189 7.76 7.94 30.20
N PRO A 190 7.93 6.61 30.04
CA PRO A 190 7.96 5.99 28.71
C PRO A 190 6.57 5.98 28.09
N ILE A 191 6.47 6.38 26.81
CA ILE A 191 5.30 6.07 25.98
C ILE A 191 5.17 4.55 25.92
N SER A 192 3.93 4.05 26.05
CA SER A 192 3.68 2.60 26.03
C SER A 192 4.27 1.98 24.77
N GLY A 193 4.98 0.87 24.90
CA GLY A 193 5.49 0.11 23.75
C GLY A 193 4.35 -0.30 22.79
N LEU A 194 3.13 -0.40 23.31
CA LEU A 194 1.91 -0.66 22.55
C LEU A 194 1.60 0.44 21.52
N ALA A 195 1.79 1.72 21.84
CA ALA A 195 1.54 2.81 20.90
C ALA A 195 2.58 2.85 19.76
N GLN A 196 3.86 2.56 20.07
CA GLN A 196 4.88 2.40 19.03
C GLN A 196 4.54 1.21 18.12
N TYR A 197 4.18 0.08 18.73
CA TYR A 197 3.80 -1.13 18.01
C TYR A 197 2.58 -0.89 17.11
N SER A 198 1.56 -0.16 17.58
CA SER A 198 0.37 0.11 16.79
C SER A 198 0.67 0.92 15.53
N PHE A 199 1.46 1.99 15.62
CA PHE A 199 1.81 2.77 14.42
C PHE A 199 2.65 1.97 13.43
N ASN A 200 3.65 1.22 13.91
CA ASN A 200 4.46 0.37 13.04
C ASN A 200 3.60 -0.71 12.37
N TYR A 201 2.71 -1.33 13.13
CA TYR A 201 1.84 -2.39 12.62
C TYR A 201 0.83 -1.87 11.59
N VAL A 202 0.18 -0.74 11.85
CA VAL A 202 -0.72 -0.08 10.88
C VAL A 202 0.06 0.33 9.63
N TYR A 203 1.26 0.90 9.79
CA TYR A 203 2.14 1.27 8.69
C TYR A 203 2.46 0.06 7.79
N ASP A 204 2.89 -1.05 8.38
CA ASP A 204 3.23 -2.27 7.65
C ASP A 204 2.01 -2.89 6.96
N MET A 205 0.87 -2.94 7.65
CA MET A 205 -0.37 -3.51 7.10
C MET A 205 -0.95 -2.68 5.96
N MET A 206 -0.96 -1.35 6.07
CA MET A 206 -1.40 -0.45 5.01
C MET A 206 -0.50 -0.56 3.77
N ALA A 207 0.82 -0.60 4.01
CA ALA A 207 1.81 -0.78 2.97
C ALA A 207 1.68 -2.13 2.25
N LEU A 208 1.45 -3.21 2.99
CA LEU A 208 1.25 -4.55 2.46
C LEU A 208 -0.05 -4.63 1.66
N GLY A 209 -1.16 -4.16 2.24
CA GLY A 209 -2.48 -4.12 1.61
C GLY A 209 -2.48 -3.45 0.26
N ASN A 210 -1.99 -2.21 0.21
CA ASN A 210 -1.94 -1.43 -1.03
C ASN A 210 -1.06 -2.11 -2.11
N THR A 211 0.05 -2.73 -1.70
CA THR A 211 0.91 -3.48 -2.63
C THR A 211 0.21 -4.73 -3.16
N THR A 212 -0.47 -5.47 -2.29
CA THR A 212 -1.23 -6.67 -2.67
C THR A 212 -2.38 -6.32 -3.62
N LEU A 213 -3.13 -5.25 -3.34
CA LEU A 213 -4.17 -4.77 -4.24
C LEU A 213 -3.63 -4.38 -5.60
N PHE A 214 -2.54 -3.63 -5.63
CA PHE A 214 -1.92 -3.22 -6.89
C PHE A 214 -1.50 -4.43 -7.74
N LEU A 215 -0.81 -5.40 -7.12
CA LEU A 215 -0.38 -6.62 -7.80
C LEU A 215 -1.55 -7.52 -8.21
N ASP A 216 -2.74 -7.35 -7.63
CA ASP A 216 -3.95 -8.03 -8.06
C ASP A 216 -4.68 -7.28 -9.19
N VAL A 217 -4.99 -6.01 -8.99
CA VAL A 217 -5.95 -5.25 -9.81
C VAL A 217 -5.32 -4.62 -11.04
N TYR A 218 -4.06 -4.17 -10.98
CA TYR A 218 -3.40 -3.54 -12.13
C TYR A 218 -3.25 -4.51 -13.32
N PRO A 219 -2.78 -5.76 -13.15
CA PRO A 219 -2.69 -6.72 -14.25
C PRO A 219 -4.02 -6.99 -14.95
N LEU A 220 -5.16 -6.92 -14.24
CA LEU A 220 -6.49 -7.12 -14.82
C LEU A 220 -6.81 -6.02 -15.85
N HIS A 221 -6.57 -4.77 -15.47
CA HIS A 221 -6.76 -3.63 -16.38
C HIS A 221 -5.80 -3.67 -17.56
N ALA A 222 -4.53 -3.98 -17.31
CA ALA A 222 -3.52 -4.11 -18.37
C ALA A 222 -3.89 -5.21 -19.38
N PHE A 223 -4.35 -6.37 -18.88
CA PHE A 223 -4.85 -7.46 -19.73
C PHE A 223 -6.03 -6.97 -20.57
N TYR A 224 -7.09 -6.47 -19.93
CA TYR A 224 -8.29 -6.03 -20.63
C TYR A 224 -7.98 -4.96 -21.68
N LYS A 225 -7.15 -3.97 -21.35
CA LYS A 225 -6.78 -2.88 -22.26
C LYS A 225 -6.09 -3.38 -23.54
N GLN A 226 -5.22 -4.39 -23.42
CA GLN A 226 -4.39 -4.86 -24.53
C GLN A 226 -5.01 -6.03 -25.31
N ARG A 227 -5.81 -6.87 -24.65
CA ARG A 227 -6.33 -8.13 -25.22
C ARG A 227 -7.86 -8.17 -25.35
N GLY A 228 -8.55 -7.22 -24.74
CA GLY A 228 -10.01 -7.11 -24.76
C GLY A 228 -10.72 -8.10 -23.85
N LEU A 229 -12.05 -7.96 -23.80
CA LEU A 229 -12.93 -8.72 -22.91
C LEU A 229 -12.97 -10.23 -23.22
N GLU A 230 -13.04 -10.60 -24.50
CA GLU A 230 -13.22 -12.01 -24.90
C GLU A 230 -12.04 -12.89 -24.49
N GLU A 231 -10.82 -12.38 -24.66
CA GLU A 231 -9.64 -13.08 -24.17
C GLU A 231 -9.54 -13.05 -22.64
N LEU A 232 -9.97 -11.96 -21.98
CA LEU A 232 -10.01 -11.91 -20.53
C LEU A 232 -10.93 -12.99 -19.97
N LYS A 233 -12.14 -13.14 -20.53
CA LYS A 233 -13.09 -14.20 -20.19
C LYS A 233 -12.48 -15.60 -20.35
N THR A 234 -11.76 -15.80 -21.44
CA THR A 234 -11.09 -17.07 -21.75
C THR A 234 -9.98 -17.37 -20.74
N CYS A 235 -9.19 -16.36 -20.37
CA CYS A 235 -7.95 -16.55 -19.62
C CYS A 235 -8.05 -16.33 -18.12
N ILE A 236 -9.09 -15.67 -17.58
CA ILE A 236 -9.11 -15.22 -16.18
C ILE A 236 -8.90 -16.34 -15.16
N LYS A 237 -9.50 -17.51 -15.39
CA LYS A 237 -9.33 -18.68 -14.49
C LYS A 237 -7.94 -19.29 -14.54
N LYS A 238 -7.17 -19.04 -15.61
CA LYS A 238 -5.79 -19.53 -15.75
C LYS A 238 -4.78 -18.64 -15.02
N ARG A 239 -5.21 -17.48 -14.49
CA ARG A 239 -4.33 -16.56 -13.78
C ARG A 239 -3.67 -17.20 -12.56
N GLU A 240 -4.42 -17.95 -11.76
CA GLU A 240 -3.88 -18.64 -10.56
C GLU A 240 -2.69 -19.58 -10.88
N ASN A 241 -2.69 -20.19 -12.07
CA ASN A 241 -1.68 -21.16 -12.50
C ASN A 241 -0.28 -20.58 -12.71
N ILE A 242 -0.13 -19.25 -12.75
CA ILE A 242 1.20 -18.64 -12.92
C ILE A 242 2.00 -18.63 -11.61
N TYR A 243 1.35 -18.82 -10.46
CA TYR A 243 2.04 -18.94 -9.17
C TYR A 243 2.81 -20.26 -9.06
N GLY A 244 3.92 -20.26 -8.32
CA GLY A 244 4.69 -21.46 -8.02
C GLY A 244 5.60 -21.96 -9.15
N ASN A 245 5.69 -21.21 -10.26
CA ASN A 245 6.64 -21.51 -11.32
C ASN A 245 8.06 -21.09 -10.89
N SER A 246 9.01 -22.02 -10.88
CA SER A 246 10.40 -21.77 -10.45
C SER A 246 11.22 -20.94 -11.44
N GLN A 247 10.89 -21.03 -12.74
CA GLN A 247 11.59 -20.30 -13.80
C GLN A 247 11.10 -18.85 -13.88
N PHE A 248 9.83 -18.62 -13.60
CA PHE A 248 9.16 -17.32 -13.64
C PHE A 248 8.39 -17.10 -12.34
N PRO A 249 9.11 -16.90 -11.21
CA PRO A 249 8.48 -16.67 -9.93
C PRO A 249 7.70 -15.35 -9.96
N ILE A 250 6.54 -15.34 -9.33
CA ILE A 250 5.76 -14.12 -9.13
C ILE A 250 5.91 -13.62 -7.70
N LEU A 251 5.87 -12.30 -7.56
CA LEU A 251 5.92 -11.62 -6.29
C LEU A 251 4.53 -11.57 -5.67
N TRP A 252 4.35 -12.23 -4.54
CA TRP A 252 3.09 -12.22 -3.81
C TRP A 252 3.32 -11.99 -2.31
N PRO A 253 3.42 -10.73 -1.86
CA PRO A 253 3.95 -10.40 -0.53
C PRO A 253 3.08 -10.85 0.63
N ILE A 254 1.77 -11.02 0.41
CA ILE A 254 0.84 -11.52 1.42
C ILE A 254 1.00 -13.03 1.67
N GLY A 255 1.64 -13.76 0.74
CA GLY A 255 1.85 -15.21 0.81
C GLY A 255 0.61 -16.03 0.47
N GLN A 256 0.82 -17.25 -0.05
CA GLN A 256 -0.28 -18.14 -0.47
C GLN A 256 -1.14 -18.65 0.67
N GLU A 257 -0.54 -18.86 1.84
CA GLU A 257 -1.25 -19.40 3.00
C GLU A 257 -2.30 -18.41 3.52
N LYS A 258 -1.97 -17.11 3.50
CA LYS A 258 -2.88 -16.06 3.95
C LYS A 258 -3.91 -15.70 2.88
N PHE A 259 -3.50 -15.64 1.61
CA PHE A 259 -4.41 -15.36 0.50
C PHE A 259 -3.88 -15.90 -0.82
N THR A 260 -4.63 -16.82 -1.44
CA THR A 260 -4.24 -17.48 -2.68
C THR A 260 -4.15 -16.50 -3.84
N PHE A 261 -3.07 -16.57 -4.61
CA PHE A 261 -2.86 -15.68 -5.76
C PHE A 261 -3.84 -15.99 -6.90
N GLY A 262 -4.34 -14.94 -7.56
CA GLY A 262 -5.03 -15.06 -8.84
C GLY A 262 -6.36 -15.81 -8.79
N ARG A 263 -6.91 -16.02 -7.59
CA ARG A 263 -8.21 -16.65 -7.39
C ARG A 263 -9.28 -15.91 -8.17
N PHE A 264 -10.08 -16.66 -8.93
CA PHE A 264 -11.16 -16.08 -9.72
C PHE A 264 -12.35 -15.68 -8.85
N TYR A 265 -12.81 -14.45 -9.03
CA TYR A 265 -14.08 -13.93 -8.50
C TYR A 265 -14.94 -13.38 -9.65
N PRO A 266 -16.26 -13.66 -9.67
CA PRO A 266 -17.15 -13.20 -10.74
C PRO A 266 -17.17 -11.68 -10.93
N ASP A 267 -17.03 -10.92 -9.85
CA ASP A 267 -16.97 -9.45 -9.85
C ASP A 267 -15.97 -8.90 -10.88
N ILE A 268 -14.85 -9.60 -11.10
CA ILE A 268 -13.85 -9.20 -12.11
C ILE A 268 -14.49 -9.15 -13.50
N LEU A 269 -15.20 -10.21 -13.91
CA LEU A 269 -15.80 -10.25 -15.25
C LEU A 269 -16.96 -9.27 -15.35
N PHE A 270 -17.82 -9.20 -14.33
CA PHE A 270 -18.94 -8.26 -14.32
C PHE A 270 -18.47 -6.81 -14.47
N ALA A 271 -17.32 -6.47 -13.87
CA ALA A 271 -16.75 -5.15 -14.03
C ALA A 271 -16.39 -4.81 -15.48
N PHE A 272 -15.62 -5.68 -16.13
CA PHE A 272 -15.16 -5.43 -17.50
C PHE A 272 -16.30 -5.59 -18.54
N GLU A 273 -17.29 -6.44 -18.27
CA GLU A 273 -18.52 -6.52 -19.06
C GLU A 273 -19.33 -5.22 -18.98
N ALA A 274 -19.48 -4.64 -17.79
CA ALA A 274 -20.15 -3.35 -17.61
C ALA A 274 -19.37 -2.22 -18.33
N ILE A 275 -18.04 -2.21 -18.24
CA ILE A 275 -17.19 -1.27 -18.97
C ILE A 275 -17.39 -1.39 -20.49
N GLU A 276 -17.43 -2.61 -21.03
CA GLU A 276 -17.64 -2.88 -22.46
C GLU A 276 -19.04 -2.43 -22.92
N ALA A 277 -20.05 -2.60 -22.05
CA ALA A 277 -21.43 -2.15 -22.30
C ALA A 277 -21.62 -0.63 -22.15
N GLY A 278 -20.60 0.11 -21.69
CA GLY A 278 -20.66 1.55 -21.44
C GLY A 278 -21.22 1.93 -20.07
N ASP A 279 -21.53 0.97 -19.20
CA ASP A 279 -21.96 1.21 -17.82
C ASP A 279 -20.74 1.25 -16.88
N ILE A 280 -19.98 2.34 -16.98
CA ILE A 280 -18.71 2.49 -16.27
C ILE A 280 -18.90 2.52 -14.75
N ALA A 281 -19.96 3.17 -14.26
CA ALA A 281 -20.28 3.27 -12.84
C ALA A 281 -20.55 1.88 -12.23
N GLN A 282 -21.31 1.03 -12.93
CA GLN A 282 -21.50 -0.35 -12.49
C GLN A 282 -20.20 -1.16 -12.54
N GLY A 283 -19.34 -0.90 -13.53
CA GLY A 283 -17.99 -1.46 -13.60
C GLY A 283 -17.15 -1.14 -12.36
N VAL A 284 -17.22 0.11 -11.90
CA VAL A 284 -16.58 0.59 -10.67
C VAL A 284 -17.12 -0.13 -9.43
N VAL A 285 -18.44 -0.32 -9.31
CA VAL A 285 -19.06 -1.05 -8.19
C VAL A 285 -18.55 -2.49 -8.11
N HIS A 286 -18.46 -3.18 -9.24
CA HIS A 286 -17.94 -4.55 -9.28
C HIS A 286 -16.46 -4.63 -8.91
N LEU A 287 -15.61 -3.72 -9.41
CA LEU A 287 -14.21 -3.67 -8.99
C LEU A 287 -14.06 -3.31 -7.50
N ALA A 288 -14.92 -2.44 -6.97
CA ALA A 288 -14.98 -2.14 -5.54
C ALA A 288 -15.29 -3.39 -4.71
N ASN A 289 -16.26 -4.21 -5.15
CA ASN A 289 -16.58 -5.46 -4.46
C ASN A 289 -15.40 -6.43 -4.50
N HIS A 290 -14.77 -6.59 -5.66
CA HIS A 290 -13.58 -7.44 -5.79
C HIS A 290 -12.46 -6.98 -4.86
N GLU A 291 -12.15 -5.70 -4.86
CA GLU A 291 -11.07 -5.15 -4.04
C GLU A 291 -11.40 -5.21 -2.53
N GLN A 292 -12.55 -4.67 -2.14
CA GLN A 292 -12.89 -4.41 -0.75
C GLN A 292 -13.42 -5.64 0.00
N ILE A 293 -14.15 -6.52 -0.69
CA ILE A 293 -14.76 -7.71 -0.08
C ILE A 293 -13.89 -8.93 -0.33
N ASN A 294 -13.52 -9.20 -1.59
CA ASN A 294 -12.84 -10.45 -1.94
C ASN A 294 -11.36 -10.45 -1.58
N ILE A 295 -10.70 -9.28 -1.53
CA ILE A 295 -9.27 -9.16 -1.20
C ILE A 295 -9.05 -8.54 0.18
N LEU A 296 -9.49 -7.29 0.40
CA LEU A 296 -9.13 -6.55 1.62
C LEU A 296 -9.75 -7.16 2.89
N GLN A 297 -10.98 -7.68 2.81
CA GLN A 297 -11.59 -8.31 3.97
C GLN A 297 -10.73 -9.47 4.52
N PRO A 298 -10.43 -10.54 3.76
CA PRO A 298 -9.63 -11.64 4.28
C PRO A 298 -8.16 -11.27 4.54
N THR A 299 -7.58 -10.29 3.84
CA THR A 299 -6.14 -9.97 3.95
C THR A 299 -5.80 -8.96 5.06
N MET A 300 -6.72 -8.03 5.35
CA MET A 300 -6.51 -6.91 6.28
C MET A 300 -7.62 -6.79 7.31
N TYR A 301 -8.88 -6.62 6.88
CA TYR A 301 -9.97 -6.26 7.80
C TYR A 301 -10.50 -7.41 8.66
N SER A 302 -9.99 -8.63 8.45
CA SER A 302 -10.16 -9.76 9.37
C SER A 302 -8.99 -9.93 10.35
N ASP A 303 -7.94 -9.11 10.26
CA ASP A 303 -6.85 -9.13 11.24
C ASP A 303 -7.25 -8.37 12.52
N THR A 304 -7.46 -9.11 13.61
CA THR A 304 -7.97 -8.57 14.87
C THR A 304 -7.10 -7.45 15.45
N ARG A 305 -5.78 -7.48 15.22
CA ARG A 305 -4.87 -6.42 15.69
C ARG A 305 -5.06 -5.15 14.89
N LEU A 306 -5.13 -5.28 13.55
CA LEU A 306 -5.37 -4.13 12.69
C LEU A 306 -6.72 -3.49 13.02
N VAL A 307 -7.79 -4.29 13.12
CA VAL A 307 -9.13 -3.81 13.46
C VAL A 307 -9.13 -3.06 14.78
N THR A 308 -8.48 -3.60 15.81
CA THR A 308 -8.36 -2.93 17.12
C THR A 308 -7.69 -1.56 17.02
N PHE A 309 -6.63 -1.44 16.22
CA PHE A 309 -5.93 -0.15 16.04
C PHE A 309 -6.72 0.84 15.18
N LEU A 310 -7.42 0.40 14.15
CA LEU A 310 -8.30 1.25 13.35
C LEU A 310 -9.47 1.78 14.18
N PHE A 311 -10.08 0.91 15.00
CA PHE A 311 -11.15 1.31 15.92
C PHE A 311 -10.65 2.31 16.98
N GLY A 312 -9.45 2.09 17.52
CA GLY A 312 -8.81 3.05 18.43
C GLY A 312 -8.53 4.40 17.77
N ASN A 313 -8.15 4.42 16.48
CA ASN A 313 -8.00 5.65 15.71
C ASN A 313 -9.36 6.37 15.54
N GLN A 314 -10.42 5.65 15.19
CA GLN A 314 -11.76 6.22 15.02
C GLN A 314 -12.27 6.88 16.31
N ILE A 315 -12.18 6.20 17.46
CA ILE A 315 -12.54 6.78 18.75
C ILE A 315 -11.72 8.04 19.04
N SER A 316 -10.41 7.99 18.84
CA SER A 316 -9.52 9.12 19.10
C SER A 316 -9.80 10.31 18.18
N PHE A 317 -10.13 10.06 16.92
CA PHE A 317 -10.51 11.08 15.94
C PHE A 317 -11.81 11.79 16.35
N VAL A 318 -12.87 11.02 16.64
CA VAL A 318 -14.19 11.57 16.98
C VAL A 318 -14.19 12.25 18.35
N THR A 319 -13.52 11.68 19.34
CA THR A 319 -13.47 12.24 20.70
C THR A 319 -12.46 13.38 20.86
N GLY A 320 -11.53 13.52 19.90
CA GLY A 320 -10.41 14.45 19.99
C GLY A 320 -9.40 14.10 21.09
N LEU A 321 -9.44 12.87 21.63
CA LEU A 321 -8.62 12.42 22.74
C LEU A 321 -7.87 11.13 22.39
N PRO A 322 -6.53 11.11 22.39
CA PRO A 322 -5.62 12.24 22.58
C PRO A 322 -5.57 13.21 21.39
N SER A 323 -5.49 14.51 21.66
CA SER A 323 -5.57 15.55 20.63
C SER A 323 -4.50 15.43 19.56
N GLY A 324 -4.91 15.36 18.29
CA GLY A 324 -4.05 15.43 17.13
C GLY A 324 -3.11 14.24 16.93
N VAL A 325 -3.45 13.07 17.49
CA VAL A 325 -2.77 11.79 17.29
C VAL A 325 -3.46 10.96 16.20
N ALA A 326 -4.79 10.99 16.16
CA ALA A 326 -5.58 10.29 15.16
C ALA A 326 -5.72 11.09 13.86
N GLU A 327 -5.94 10.36 12.78
CA GLU A 327 -6.26 10.90 11.46
C GLU A 327 -7.70 10.54 11.09
N SER A 328 -8.36 11.42 10.34
CA SER A 328 -9.69 11.12 9.79
C SER A 328 -9.61 9.96 8.80
N VAL A 329 -10.61 9.08 8.84
CA VAL A 329 -10.84 8.14 7.75
C VAL A 329 -11.66 8.90 6.69
N GLU A 330 -10.96 9.47 5.73
CA GLU A 330 -11.54 10.23 4.63
C GLU A 330 -10.86 9.91 3.31
N LEU A 331 -11.55 10.10 2.20
CA LEU A 331 -10.97 10.09 0.86
C LEU A 331 -11.08 11.49 0.27
N THR A 332 -9.93 12.08 -0.05
CA THR A 332 -9.88 13.40 -0.68
C THR A 332 -9.50 13.28 -2.16
N LEU A 333 -10.44 13.66 -3.05
CA LEU A 333 -10.30 13.71 -4.52
C LEU A 333 -9.47 14.93 -4.98
N ALA A 334 -8.31 15.11 -4.36
CA ALA A 334 -7.30 16.10 -4.70
C ALA A 334 -5.91 15.47 -4.56
N SER A 335 -4.90 16.04 -5.23
CA SER A 335 -3.55 15.47 -5.18
C SER A 335 -2.90 15.57 -3.80
N GLN A 336 -3.18 16.61 -3.00
CA GLN A 336 -2.55 16.79 -1.68
C GLN A 336 -3.08 15.82 -0.60
N CYS A 337 -2.30 15.66 0.48
CA CYS A 337 -2.72 14.94 1.69
C CYS A 337 -3.68 15.73 2.58
N ARG A 338 -3.67 17.06 2.48
CA ARG A 338 -4.57 17.89 3.27
C ARG A 338 -5.98 17.82 2.72
N ARG A 339 -6.94 17.71 3.64
CA ARG A 339 -8.37 17.90 3.40
C ARG A 339 -8.65 19.16 2.59
N VAL A 340 -9.70 19.10 1.76
CA VAL A 340 -10.26 20.25 1.05
C VAL A 340 -11.76 20.34 1.28
N ASP A 341 -12.22 21.50 1.76
CA ASP A 341 -13.63 21.72 2.15
C ASP A 341 -14.47 22.30 1.00
N ASP A 342 -14.42 21.68 -0.18
CA ASP A 342 -15.17 22.08 -1.38
C ASP A 342 -15.97 20.92 -2.00
N GLY A 343 -16.30 19.92 -1.19
CA GLY A 343 -17.08 18.75 -1.62
C GLY A 343 -16.27 17.66 -2.31
N ARG A 344 -14.93 17.76 -2.33
CA ARG A 344 -14.02 16.71 -2.83
C ARG A 344 -13.53 15.74 -1.76
N THR A 345 -13.80 16.03 -0.48
CA THR A 345 -13.49 15.12 0.62
C THR A 345 -14.74 14.35 1.02
N ILE A 346 -14.64 13.02 0.99
CA ILE A 346 -15.66 12.08 1.43
C ILE A 346 -15.19 11.54 2.78
N GLU A 347 -15.99 11.72 3.82
CA GLU A 347 -15.71 11.17 5.15
C GLU A 347 -16.37 9.79 5.32
N PHE A 348 -15.73 8.93 6.12
CA PHE A 348 -16.29 7.65 6.50
C PHE A 348 -17.47 7.80 7.48
N SER A 349 -17.20 8.32 8.67
CA SER A 349 -18.22 8.52 9.72
C SER A 349 -17.70 9.45 10.81
N ASP A 350 -18.62 10.21 11.39
CA ASP A 350 -18.46 11.01 12.61
C ASP A 350 -18.87 10.24 13.88
N GLU A 351 -19.35 9.00 13.76
CA GLU A 351 -19.73 8.17 14.90
C GLU A 351 -18.49 7.52 15.53
N ALA A 352 -18.38 7.61 16.86
CA ALA A 352 -17.22 7.08 17.60
C ALA A 352 -17.12 5.55 17.55
N LEU A 353 -18.25 4.86 17.35
CA LEU A 353 -18.35 3.40 17.26
C LEU A 353 -18.37 2.89 15.82
N ALA A 354 -18.16 3.77 14.82
CA ALA A 354 -18.06 3.35 13.44
C ALA A 354 -16.88 2.40 13.24
N ASP A 355 -17.09 1.35 12.45
CA ASP A 355 -16.11 0.31 12.23
C ASP A 355 -15.81 0.14 10.74
N LEU A 356 -14.63 0.62 10.32
CA LEU A 356 -14.15 0.49 8.95
C LEU A 356 -13.93 -0.98 8.54
N SER A 357 -13.73 -1.89 9.49
CA SER A 357 -13.56 -3.31 9.20
C SER A 357 -14.87 -4.02 8.87
N ASP A 358 -16.01 -3.46 9.31
CA ASP A 358 -17.34 -3.94 8.99
C ASP A 358 -17.71 -3.59 7.55
N ILE A 359 -17.93 -4.63 6.73
CA ILE A 359 -18.34 -4.51 5.32
C ILE A 359 -19.59 -3.63 5.18
N LYS A 360 -20.57 -3.76 6.09
CA LYS A 360 -21.84 -3.03 6.00
C LYS A 360 -21.69 -1.54 6.22
N GLN A 361 -20.63 -1.12 6.92
CA GLN A 361 -20.31 0.28 7.16
C GLN A 361 -19.32 0.80 6.12
N ARG A 362 -18.30 0.01 5.77
CA ARG A 362 -17.26 0.39 4.80
C ARG A 362 -17.78 0.53 3.37
N MET A 363 -18.58 -0.41 2.88
CA MET A 363 -19.01 -0.40 1.48
C MET A 363 -19.85 0.83 1.11
N PRO A 364 -20.80 1.32 1.95
CA PRO A 364 -21.47 2.60 1.70
C PRO A 364 -20.50 3.77 1.51
N PHE A 365 -19.43 3.86 2.30
CA PHE A 365 -18.40 4.88 2.14
C PHE A 365 -17.64 4.73 0.81
N VAL A 366 -17.28 3.51 0.42
CA VAL A 366 -16.62 3.22 -0.86
C VAL A 366 -17.52 3.59 -2.05
N TYR A 367 -18.80 3.23 -2.00
CA TYR A 367 -19.75 3.56 -3.07
C TYR A 367 -20.00 5.06 -3.16
N LYS A 368 -20.10 5.76 -2.02
CA LYS A 368 -20.22 7.22 -1.98
C LYS A 368 -19.00 7.91 -2.62
N ALA A 369 -17.79 7.39 -2.37
CA ALA A 369 -16.58 7.87 -3.02
C ALA A 369 -16.59 7.64 -4.53
N ALA A 370 -17.07 6.47 -4.98
CA ALA A 370 -17.21 6.16 -6.40
C ALA A 370 -18.24 7.06 -7.10
N GLU A 371 -19.43 7.20 -6.51
CA GLU A 371 -20.49 8.10 -7.00
C GLU A 371 -19.98 9.53 -7.09
N ARG A 372 -19.30 10.03 -6.05
CA ARG A 372 -18.77 11.39 -6.06
C ARG A 372 -17.71 11.60 -7.13
N PHE A 373 -16.84 10.62 -7.35
CA PHE A 373 -15.84 10.66 -8.42
C PHE A 373 -16.52 10.71 -9.80
N ASP A 374 -17.55 9.89 -10.02
CA ASP A 374 -18.32 9.88 -11.28
C ASP A 374 -19.08 11.19 -11.51
N GLU A 375 -19.74 11.75 -10.50
CA GLU A 375 -20.40 13.06 -10.57
C GLU A 375 -19.43 14.16 -11.02
N MET A 376 -18.24 14.20 -10.41
CA MET A 376 -17.21 15.19 -10.73
C MET A 376 -16.66 15.05 -12.15
N LEU A 377 -16.75 13.88 -12.77
CA LEU A 377 -16.39 13.68 -14.17
C LEU A 377 -17.42 14.27 -15.14
N HIS A 378 -18.65 14.48 -14.66
CA HIS A 378 -19.78 14.95 -15.45
C HIS A 378 -20.18 16.40 -15.13
N ASP A 379 -19.52 17.06 -14.18
CA ASP A 379 -19.79 18.45 -13.79
C ASP A 379 -18.59 19.40 -14.04
N SER A 380 -18.65 20.62 -13.50
CA SER A 380 -17.60 21.64 -13.65
C SER A 380 -16.27 21.30 -12.96
N ASN A 381 -16.22 20.29 -12.10
CA ASN A 381 -15.04 19.89 -11.34
C ASN A 381 -14.10 18.96 -12.12
N ARG A 382 -14.50 18.50 -13.31
CA ARG A 382 -13.71 17.55 -14.11
C ARG A 382 -12.27 17.98 -14.31
N SER A 383 -12.03 19.26 -14.63
CA SER A 383 -10.69 19.80 -14.84
C SER A 383 -9.82 19.72 -13.59
N LEU A 384 -10.38 19.96 -12.40
CA LEU A 384 -9.68 19.85 -11.12
C LEU A 384 -9.31 18.39 -10.81
N LEU A 385 -10.19 17.46 -11.14
CA LEU A 385 -9.95 16.02 -10.99
C LEU A 385 -8.83 15.55 -11.93
N GLU A 386 -8.90 15.95 -13.20
CA GLU A 386 -7.87 15.66 -14.20
C GLU A 386 -6.51 16.25 -13.80
N GLU A 387 -6.46 17.50 -13.34
CA GLU A 387 -5.23 18.14 -12.83
C GLU A 387 -4.67 17.36 -11.63
N SER A 388 -5.53 16.96 -10.70
CA SER A 388 -5.11 16.17 -9.53
C SER A 388 -4.53 14.82 -9.95
N LEU A 389 -5.15 14.12 -10.90
CA LEU A 389 -4.63 12.85 -11.43
C LEU A 389 -3.34 13.05 -12.22
N GLN A 390 -3.18 14.14 -12.97
CA GLN A 390 -1.91 14.49 -13.61
C GLN A 390 -0.80 14.72 -12.59
N ASN A 391 -1.10 15.40 -11.49
CA ASN A 391 -0.16 15.59 -10.39
C ASN A 391 0.26 14.25 -9.76
N ILE A 392 -0.70 13.38 -9.47
CA ILE A 392 -0.44 12.03 -8.93
C ILE A 392 0.38 11.19 -9.92
N ALA A 393 0.05 11.23 -11.22
CA ALA A 393 0.79 10.55 -12.29
C ALA A 393 2.25 11.03 -12.40
N ALA A 394 2.51 12.30 -12.10
CA ALA A 394 3.84 12.88 -12.03
C ALA A 394 4.60 12.55 -10.72
N GLY A 395 4.00 11.76 -9.81
CA GLY A 395 4.56 11.41 -8.51
C GLY A 395 4.41 12.49 -7.44
N ARG A 396 3.61 13.53 -7.71
CA ARG A 396 3.28 14.61 -6.76
C ARG A 396 2.07 14.21 -5.91
N GLY A 397 1.96 14.72 -4.68
CA GLY A 397 0.74 14.61 -3.88
C GLY A 397 0.83 13.81 -2.56
N VAL A 398 1.84 12.96 -2.40
CA VAL A 398 2.21 12.36 -1.10
C VAL A 398 3.42 13.10 -0.56
N GLU A 399 3.18 14.31 -0.05
CA GLU A 399 4.16 15.23 0.52
C GLU A 399 3.57 15.99 1.72
#